data_AF-A0A151SX31-F1
#
_entry.id   AF-A0A151SX31-F1
#
_cell.length_a   1.000
_cell.length_b   1.000
_cell.length_c   1.000
_cell.angle_alpha   90.00
_cell.angle_beta   90.00
_cell.angle_gamma   90.00
#
_symmetry.space_group_name_H-M   'P 1'
#
loop_
_entity.id
_entity.type
_entity.pdbx_description
1 polymer ?
#
loop_
_entity_poly.entity_id
_entity_poly.type
_entity_poly.pdbx_seq_one_letter_code
_entity_poly.pdbx_strand_id
1 'polypeptide(L)'
;EDPLEEINLGTIENKKVTYISKRLQGKLREELIRVLHEYKDCFTWDYDEMSGLDWGLVEHRLPMIPGKKPVKQSPRRFAHEVIEKIKEEIERLLKAKFIRTSRYAKWMSNNVPVIKKNGKLRICIDFRDLNTATPKDEYLMPIAETMIDVVAGNKIMSLLDSYSRYNQIYIAANDISKTAFRCPGALGVYEWVMMPFGLKNASATYQMALNLIFHDLIGKFVQVYIDDIIVGSQRKEEHLCHLKLSFERMRRHGLKMNPLKCAFSVRSGEFLGFVIHQKGIEVDRNKTKAIMETRPPSNKKEL
;
A
#
# COMPACT_ATOMS: atom_id res chain seq x y z
N GLU A 1 -19.41 -9.67 6.48
CA GLU A 1 -18.25 -9.04 7.15
C GLU A 1 -18.48 -8.92 8.64
N ASP A 2 -17.40 -8.90 9.42
CA ASP A 2 -17.44 -8.73 10.88
C ASP A 2 -17.66 -7.25 11.21
N PRO A 3 -18.66 -6.86 12.02
CA PRO A 3 -18.88 -5.47 12.35
C PRO A 3 -17.70 -4.89 13.16
N LEU A 4 -17.24 -3.70 12.77
CA LEU A 4 -16.05 -3.06 13.36
C LEU A 4 -16.39 -1.93 14.34
N GLU A 5 -15.66 -1.88 15.45
CA GLU A 5 -15.68 -0.85 16.48
C GLU A 5 -14.49 0.09 16.27
N GLU A 6 -14.74 1.40 16.37
CA GLU A 6 -13.69 2.41 16.36
C GLU A 6 -12.98 2.51 17.71
N ILE A 7 -11.65 2.47 17.70
CA ILE A 7 -10.82 2.67 18.90
C ILE A 7 -9.88 3.85 18.67
N ASN A 8 -9.80 4.76 19.64
CA ASN A 8 -8.88 5.87 19.64
C ASN A 8 -7.59 5.52 20.39
N LEU A 9 -6.47 5.44 19.67
CA LEU A 9 -5.12 5.25 20.23
C LEU A 9 -4.45 6.58 20.61
N GLY A 10 -5.13 7.71 20.37
CA GLY A 10 -4.64 9.08 20.55
C GLY A 10 -5.18 9.75 21.79
N THR A 11 -5.16 11.08 21.78
CA THR A 11 -5.83 11.90 22.79
C THR A 11 -7.24 12.26 22.32
N ILE A 12 -8.01 12.94 23.17
CA ILE A 12 -9.35 13.45 22.80
C ILE A 12 -9.23 14.50 21.67
N GLU A 13 -8.19 15.33 21.72
CA GLU A 13 -7.92 16.43 20.79
C GLU A 13 -7.28 15.95 19.48
N ASN A 14 -6.41 14.95 19.54
CA ASN A 14 -5.76 14.35 18.38
C ASN A 14 -6.12 12.87 18.30
N LYS A 15 -7.30 12.59 17.74
CA LYS A 15 -7.80 11.22 17.58
C LYS A 15 -6.94 10.44 16.60
N LYS A 16 -6.43 9.29 17.05
CA LYS A 16 -5.63 8.34 16.25
C LYS A 16 -6.40 7.04 16.16
N VAL A 17 -7.32 7.01 15.20
CA VAL A 17 -8.36 5.97 15.07
C VAL A 17 -7.83 4.71 14.39
N THR A 18 -8.27 3.54 14.88
CA THR A 18 -8.23 2.24 14.17
C THR A 18 -9.47 1.39 14.51
N TYR A 19 -9.56 0.17 13.97
CA TYR A 19 -10.77 -0.66 14.05
C TYR A 19 -10.52 -2.08 14.58
N ILE A 20 -11.33 -2.49 15.56
CA ILE A 20 -11.34 -3.87 16.11
C ILE A 20 -12.72 -4.51 15.88
N SER A 21 -12.84 -5.84 15.93
CA SER A 21 -14.18 -6.47 15.87
C SER A 21 -15.08 -6.08 17.05
N LYS A 22 -16.32 -5.65 16.78
CA LYS A 22 -17.39 -5.45 17.81
C LYS A 22 -17.76 -6.75 18.54
N ARG A 23 -17.39 -7.91 17.98
CA ARG A 23 -17.67 -9.23 18.55
C ARG A 23 -16.58 -9.68 19.53
N LEU A 24 -15.52 -8.87 19.70
CA LEU A 24 -14.47 -9.10 20.68
C LEU A 24 -14.94 -8.63 22.05
N GLN A 25 -14.85 -9.48 23.07
CA GLN A 25 -15.33 -9.17 24.42
C GLN A 25 -14.37 -9.69 25.51
N GLY A 26 -14.52 -9.13 26.71
CA GLY A 26 -13.78 -9.54 27.89
C GLY A 26 -12.27 -9.28 27.80
N LYS A 27 -11.50 -10.12 28.48
CA LYS A 27 -10.04 -9.98 28.63
C LYS A 27 -9.28 -9.82 27.31
N LEU A 28 -9.66 -10.58 26.28
CA LEU A 28 -9.01 -10.54 24.97
C LEU A 28 -9.13 -9.15 24.30
N ARG A 29 -10.26 -8.45 24.49
CA ARG A 29 -10.47 -7.09 23.97
C ARG A 29 -9.53 -6.10 24.64
N GLU A 30 -9.44 -6.15 25.97
CA GLU A 30 -8.57 -5.26 26.74
C GLU A 30 -7.10 -5.47 26.40
N GLU A 31 -6.68 -6.73 26.30
CA GLU A 31 -5.31 -7.08 25.92
C GLU A 31 -4.98 -6.63 24.50
N LEU A 32 -5.88 -6.84 23.53
CA LEU A 32 -5.69 -6.33 22.17
C LEU A 32 -5.50 -4.81 22.15
N ILE A 33 -6.35 -4.06 22.84
CA ILE A 33 -6.24 -2.59 22.90
C ILE A 33 -4.89 -2.17 23.49
N ARG A 34 -4.42 -2.86 24.54
CA ARG A 34 -3.07 -2.63 25.09
C ARG A 34 -1.97 -2.88 24.06
N VAL A 35 -2.06 -3.97 23.28
CA VAL A 35 -1.12 -4.24 22.19
C VAL A 35 -1.15 -3.13 21.14
N LEU A 36 -2.33 -2.69 20.71
CA LEU A 36 -2.44 -1.61 19.72
C LEU A 36 -1.86 -0.29 20.23
N HIS A 37 -1.99 0.01 21.52
CA HIS A 37 -1.31 1.15 22.15
C HIS A 37 0.21 0.94 22.22
N GLU A 38 0.67 -0.26 22.60
CA GLU A 38 2.09 -0.61 22.71
C GLU A 38 2.80 -0.47 21.36
N TYR A 39 2.15 -0.86 20.25
CA TYR A 39 2.69 -0.78 18.88
C TYR A 39 2.09 0.37 18.07
N LYS A 40 1.66 1.45 18.73
CA LYS A 40 1.09 2.63 18.06
C LYS A 40 2.03 3.23 17.02
N ASP A 41 3.33 3.12 17.25
CA ASP A 41 4.39 3.56 16.34
C ASP A 41 4.41 2.79 15.02
N CYS A 42 3.83 1.59 14.93
CA CYS A 42 3.69 0.85 13.67
C CYS A 42 2.61 1.43 12.74
N PHE A 43 1.86 2.45 13.19
CA PHE A 43 0.81 3.08 12.40
C PHE A 43 1.18 4.51 12.02
N THR A 44 0.62 4.95 10.90
CA THR A 44 0.79 6.31 10.39
C THR A 44 -0.56 6.87 9.95
N TRP A 45 -0.87 8.10 10.37
CA TRP A 45 -2.11 8.78 9.97
C TRP A 45 -1.86 9.87 8.92
N ASP A 46 -0.67 10.47 8.90
CA ASP A 46 -0.28 11.48 7.90
C ASP A 46 1.12 11.18 7.30
N TYR A 47 1.40 11.74 6.13
CA TYR A 47 2.65 11.52 5.41
C TYR A 47 3.89 12.03 6.15
N ASP A 48 3.75 13.07 6.98
CA ASP A 48 4.87 13.64 7.72
C ASP A 48 5.40 12.72 8.84
N GLU A 49 4.62 11.72 9.25
CA GLU A 49 5.02 10.69 10.20
C GLU A 49 5.78 9.52 9.55
N MET A 50 5.98 9.53 8.22
CA MET A 50 6.68 8.46 7.50
C MET A 50 8.21 8.58 7.59
N SER A 51 8.85 7.60 8.24
CA SER A 51 10.30 7.44 8.25
C SER A 51 10.86 6.65 7.06
N GLY A 52 10.02 5.91 6.34
CA GLY A 52 10.44 4.90 5.36
C GLY A 52 10.95 3.60 6.00
N LEU A 53 11.15 2.58 5.18
CA LEU A 53 11.81 1.32 5.55
C LEU A 53 13.32 1.53 5.70
N ASP A 54 13.94 0.62 6.44
CA ASP A 54 15.40 0.53 6.52
C ASP A 54 16.04 0.42 5.12
N TRP A 55 16.99 1.33 4.83
CA TRP A 55 17.72 1.38 3.57
C TRP A 55 18.55 0.11 3.34
N GLY A 56 19.04 -0.51 4.41
CA GLY A 56 19.82 -1.75 4.34
C GLY A 56 18.99 -2.98 3.97
N LEU A 57 17.66 -2.91 4.13
CA LEU A 57 16.76 -4.01 3.83
C LEU A 57 16.48 -4.10 2.32
N VAL A 58 16.05 -2.99 1.72
CA VAL A 58 15.62 -2.96 0.32
C VAL A 58 15.60 -1.52 -0.22
N GLU A 59 15.98 -1.38 -1.49
CA GLU A 59 15.78 -0.17 -2.27
C GLU A 59 15.21 -0.52 -3.64
N HIS A 60 14.45 0.40 -4.22
CA HIS A 60 13.96 0.27 -5.59
C HIS A 60 15.02 0.73 -6.58
N ARG A 61 15.38 -0.15 -7.51
CA ARG A 61 16.34 0.12 -8.57
C ARG A 61 15.64 0.23 -9.91
N LEU A 62 16.19 1.09 -10.77
CA LEU A 62 15.77 1.31 -12.15
C LEU A 62 16.96 1.01 -13.07
N PRO A 63 17.31 -0.28 -13.24
CA PRO A 63 18.32 -0.67 -14.23
C PRO A 63 17.83 -0.31 -15.63
N MET A 64 18.73 0.10 -16.52
CA MET A 64 18.38 0.51 -17.88
C MET A 64 18.79 -0.58 -18.87
N ILE A 65 17.91 -0.93 -19.81
CA ILE A 65 18.24 -1.83 -20.91
C ILE A 65 19.35 -1.18 -21.76
N PRO A 66 20.44 -1.90 -22.07
CA PRO A 66 21.53 -1.37 -22.90
C PRO A 66 21.02 -0.74 -24.19
N GLY A 67 21.54 0.44 -24.52
CA GLY A 67 21.17 1.19 -25.74
C GLY A 67 19.88 2.00 -25.66
N LYS A 68 19.06 1.86 -24.61
CA LYS A 68 17.88 2.73 -24.43
C LYS A 68 18.28 4.14 -24.02
N LYS A 69 17.86 5.13 -24.81
CA LYS A 69 18.12 6.55 -24.54
C LYS A 69 17.04 7.14 -23.63
N PRO A 70 17.39 8.10 -22.76
CA PRO A 70 16.41 8.85 -21.97
C PRO A 70 15.42 9.63 -22.82
N VAL A 71 14.16 9.66 -22.38
CA VAL A 71 13.08 10.41 -23.05
C VAL A 71 12.65 11.61 -22.20
N LYS A 72 12.44 12.74 -22.88
CA LYS A 72 11.83 13.94 -22.31
C LYS A 72 10.48 14.16 -22.97
N GLN A 73 9.39 13.83 -22.27
CA GLN A 73 8.03 13.98 -22.80
C GLN A 73 7.70 15.44 -23.09
N SER A 74 6.73 15.79 -23.94
CA SER A 74 6.32 17.20 -24.11
C SER A 74 5.46 17.67 -22.93
N PRO A 75 5.56 18.95 -22.48
CA PRO A 75 4.74 19.47 -21.38
C PRO A 75 3.24 19.36 -21.68
N ARG A 76 2.43 19.11 -20.64
CA ARG A 76 0.97 19.10 -20.73
C ARG A 76 0.36 20.40 -20.21
N ARG A 77 -0.79 20.77 -20.79
CA ARG A 77 -1.61 21.90 -20.33
C ARG A 77 -2.65 21.40 -19.33
N PHE A 78 -2.93 22.20 -18.31
CA PHE A 78 -3.94 21.93 -17.30
C PHE A 78 -4.78 23.19 -17.08
N ALA A 79 -6.03 23.00 -16.66
CA ALA A 79 -6.87 24.11 -16.21
C ALA A 79 -6.29 24.73 -14.93
N HIS A 80 -6.50 26.03 -14.74
CA HIS A 80 -5.93 26.78 -13.61
C HIS A 80 -6.30 26.17 -12.25
N GLU A 81 -7.56 25.76 -12.07
CA GLU A 81 -8.06 25.08 -10.86
C GLU A 81 -7.30 23.78 -10.53
N VAL A 82 -6.81 23.07 -11.55
CA VAL A 82 -6.04 21.83 -11.38
C VAL A 82 -4.59 22.16 -11.00
N ILE A 83 -4.05 23.26 -11.51
CA ILE A 83 -2.68 23.71 -11.20
C ILE A 83 -2.54 24.04 -9.72
N GLU A 84 -3.52 24.75 -9.12
CA GLU A 84 -3.48 25.05 -7.68
C GLU A 84 -3.51 23.78 -6.83
N LYS A 85 -4.36 22.81 -7.17
CA LYS A 85 -4.38 21.51 -6.47
C LYS A 85 -3.10 20.69 -6.66
N ILE A 86 -2.45 20.80 -7.83
CA ILE A 86 -1.12 20.19 -8.05
C ILE A 86 -0.09 20.85 -7.13
N LYS A 87 -0.11 22.18 -6.99
CA LYS A 87 0.81 22.92 -6.13
C LYS A 87 0.70 22.47 -4.68
N GLU A 88 -0.51 22.41 -4.13
CA GLU A 88 -0.78 21.92 -2.78
C GLU A 88 -0.22 20.50 -2.56
N GLU A 89 -0.42 19.61 -3.53
CA GLU A 89 0.07 18.24 -3.44
C GLU A 89 1.60 18.15 -3.52
N ILE A 90 2.24 18.97 -4.36
CA ILE A 90 3.70 19.06 -4.44
C ILE A 90 4.30 19.57 -3.13
N GLU A 91 3.73 20.61 -2.52
CA GLU A 91 4.18 21.13 -1.24
C GLU A 91 4.08 20.07 -0.13
N ARG A 92 3.00 19.29 -0.13
CA ARG A 92 2.84 18.17 0.80
C ARG A 92 3.90 17.08 0.59
N LEU A 93 4.15 16.69 -0.65
CA LEU A 93 5.17 15.68 -0.98
C LEU A 93 6.60 16.15 -0.65
N LEU A 94 6.89 17.45 -0.81
CA LEU A 94 8.15 18.07 -0.42
C LEU A 94 8.31 18.08 1.10
N LYS A 95 7.25 18.47 1.85
CA LYS A 95 7.26 18.45 3.33
C LYS A 95 7.53 17.04 3.87
N ALA A 96 6.92 16.02 3.25
CA ALA A 96 7.14 14.61 3.57
C ALA A 96 8.50 14.07 3.06
N LYS A 97 9.30 14.87 2.35
CA LYS A 97 10.59 14.49 1.75
C LYS A 97 10.48 13.32 0.75
N PHE A 98 9.29 13.08 0.19
CA PHE A 98 9.08 12.03 -0.80
C PHE A 98 9.64 12.41 -2.17
N ILE A 99 9.67 13.71 -2.46
CA ILE A 99 10.26 14.28 -3.66
C ILE A 99 11.25 15.37 -3.28
N ARG A 100 12.14 15.71 -4.22
CA ARG A 100 13.02 16.87 -4.13
C ARG A 100 13.10 17.59 -5.47
N THR A 101 13.61 18.82 -5.46
CA THR A 101 13.84 19.56 -6.70
C THR A 101 14.88 18.85 -7.57
N SER A 102 14.63 18.78 -8.87
CA SER A 102 15.51 18.12 -9.83
C SER A 102 16.20 19.15 -10.73
N ARG A 103 17.47 18.88 -11.06
CA ARG A 103 18.27 19.69 -11.99
C ARG A 103 18.94 18.79 -13.02
N TYR A 104 19.03 19.25 -14.26
CA TYR A 104 19.71 18.54 -15.36
C TYR A 104 19.23 17.10 -15.61
N ALA A 105 17.96 16.80 -15.28
CA ALA A 105 17.41 15.46 -15.47
C ALA A 105 17.41 15.05 -16.95
N LYS A 106 17.89 13.82 -17.20
CA LYS A 106 17.94 13.22 -18.53
C LYS A 106 16.59 12.65 -18.92
N TRP A 107 15.96 11.94 -18.00
CA TRP A 107 14.58 11.48 -18.08
C TRP A 107 13.64 12.59 -17.65
N MET A 108 12.48 12.68 -18.28
CA MET A 108 11.50 13.69 -17.89
C MET A 108 10.09 13.26 -18.24
N SER A 109 9.36 12.83 -17.22
CA SER A 109 7.95 12.42 -17.31
C SER A 109 6.99 13.58 -17.05
N ASN A 110 5.74 13.43 -17.47
CA ASN A 110 4.66 14.32 -17.11
C ASN A 110 3.94 13.85 -15.85
N ASN A 111 3.47 14.80 -15.05
CA ASN A 111 2.47 14.50 -14.03
C ASN A 111 1.09 14.19 -14.66
N VAL A 112 0.31 13.42 -13.93
CA VAL A 112 -1.05 12.98 -14.26
C VAL A 112 -1.87 13.16 -12.98
N PRO A 113 -2.51 14.33 -12.80
CA PRO A 113 -3.35 14.57 -11.64
C PRO A 113 -4.60 13.68 -11.69
N VAL A 114 -4.91 13.02 -10.58
CA VAL A 114 -6.12 12.21 -10.42
C VAL A 114 -6.89 12.72 -9.21
N ILE A 115 -8.15 13.14 -9.43
CA ILE A 115 -9.05 13.56 -8.36
C ILE A 115 -9.69 12.29 -7.78
N LYS A 116 -9.45 12.04 -6.49
CA LYS A 116 -10.09 10.94 -5.76
C LYS A 116 -11.56 11.26 -5.50
N LYS A 117 -12.37 10.23 -5.18
CA LYS A 117 -13.79 10.38 -4.81
C LYS A 117 -14.02 11.38 -3.66
N ASN A 118 -13.04 11.54 -2.77
CA ASN A 118 -13.08 12.49 -1.66
C ASN A 118 -12.63 13.92 -2.05
N GLY A 119 -12.49 14.23 -3.34
CA GLY A 119 -12.08 15.53 -3.85
C GLY A 119 -10.57 15.83 -3.76
N LYS A 120 -9.79 15.04 -3.00
CA LYS A 120 -8.33 15.22 -2.88
C LYS A 120 -7.63 14.84 -4.19
N LEU A 121 -6.65 15.65 -4.58
CA LEU A 121 -5.80 15.36 -5.73
C LEU A 121 -4.69 14.38 -5.34
N ARG A 122 -4.37 13.47 -6.25
CA ARG A 122 -3.19 12.61 -6.20
C ARG A 122 -2.37 12.84 -7.45
N ILE A 123 -1.07 13.07 -7.27
CA ILE A 123 -0.13 13.12 -8.38
C ILE A 123 0.30 11.69 -8.75
N CYS A 124 -0.09 11.26 -9.94
CA CYS A 124 0.51 10.11 -10.62
C CYS A 124 1.54 10.61 -11.64
N ILE A 125 2.52 9.79 -11.99
CA ILE A 125 3.52 10.15 -13.00
C ILE A 125 3.44 9.19 -14.18
N ASP A 126 3.52 9.73 -15.39
CA ASP A 126 3.53 8.95 -16.62
C ASP A 126 4.94 8.38 -16.88
N PHE A 127 5.23 7.25 -16.24
CA PHE A 127 6.50 6.54 -16.39
C PHE A 127 6.53 5.58 -17.59
N ARG A 128 5.64 5.68 -18.59
CA ARG A 128 5.60 4.71 -19.71
C ARG A 128 6.94 4.56 -20.45
N ASP A 129 7.61 5.68 -20.75
CA ASP A 129 8.92 5.66 -21.42
C ASP A 129 10.01 5.04 -20.53
N LEU A 130 10.04 5.44 -19.26
CA LEU A 130 10.98 4.92 -18.27
C LEU A 130 10.77 3.42 -18.04
N ASN A 131 9.52 2.99 -17.92
CA ASN A 131 9.13 1.59 -17.78
C ASN A 131 9.56 0.79 -19.00
N THR A 132 9.40 1.31 -20.21
CA THR A 132 9.83 0.64 -21.45
C THR A 132 11.35 0.45 -21.50
N ALA A 133 12.11 1.36 -20.89
CA ALA A 133 13.57 1.27 -20.78
C ALA A 133 14.08 0.47 -19.59
N THR A 134 13.20 0.04 -18.68
CA THR A 134 13.55 -0.76 -17.50
C THR A 134 13.24 -2.24 -17.79
N PRO A 135 14.18 -3.17 -17.57
CA PRO A 135 13.89 -4.60 -17.71
C PRO A 135 12.84 -5.01 -16.66
N LYS A 136 12.01 -5.98 -17.02
CA LYS A 136 11.03 -6.52 -16.09
C LYS A 136 11.75 -7.37 -15.04
N ASP A 137 11.38 -7.18 -13.79
CA ASP A 137 11.78 -8.07 -12.71
C ASP A 137 10.83 -9.27 -12.70
N GLU A 138 11.39 -10.48 -12.82
CA GLU A 138 10.63 -11.75 -12.80
C GLU A 138 10.47 -12.30 -11.38
N TYR A 139 10.57 -11.44 -10.37
CA TYR A 139 10.24 -11.79 -8.99
C TYR A 139 8.88 -12.47 -8.90
N LEU A 140 8.86 -13.66 -8.28
CA LEU A 140 7.67 -14.49 -8.19
C LEU A 140 6.66 -13.84 -7.24
N MET A 141 5.56 -13.39 -7.81
CA MET A 141 4.39 -13.01 -7.03
C MET A 141 3.71 -14.27 -6.51
N PRO A 142 3.37 -14.33 -5.22
CA PRO A 142 2.70 -15.50 -4.70
C PRO A 142 1.28 -15.61 -5.25
N ILE A 143 0.79 -16.84 -5.40
CA ILE A 143 -0.49 -17.14 -6.03
C ILE A 143 -1.60 -16.77 -5.04
N ALA A 144 -2.48 -15.85 -5.46
CA ALA A 144 -3.56 -15.33 -4.63
C ALA A 144 -4.45 -16.45 -4.06
N GLU A 145 -4.84 -17.42 -4.90
CA GLU A 145 -5.69 -18.55 -4.51
C GLU A 145 -5.07 -19.37 -3.37
N THR A 146 -3.79 -19.69 -3.46
CA THR A 146 -3.08 -20.44 -2.41
C THR A 146 -3.04 -19.69 -1.08
N MET A 147 -2.95 -18.35 -1.10
CA MET A 147 -3.01 -17.58 0.14
C MET A 147 -4.39 -17.63 0.77
N ILE A 148 -5.43 -17.52 -0.05
CA ILE A 148 -6.81 -17.51 0.43
C ILE A 148 -7.12 -18.84 1.13
N ASP A 149 -6.66 -19.96 0.59
CA ASP A 149 -6.81 -21.29 1.21
C ASP A 149 -6.11 -21.39 2.57
N VAL A 150 -4.92 -20.80 2.72
CA VAL A 150 -4.19 -20.80 4.00
C VAL A 150 -4.83 -19.87 5.04
N VAL A 151 -5.43 -18.76 4.59
CA VAL A 151 -6.16 -17.85 5.48
C VAL A 151 -7.50 -18.47 5.90
N ALA A 152 -8.16 -19.19 4.99
CA ALA A 152 -9.37 -19.94 5.27
C ALA A 152 -9.12 -20.95 6.40
N GLY A 153 -10.12 -21.13 7.27
CA GLY A 153 -10.00 -22.00 8.44
C GLY A 153 -9.46 -21.32 9.70
N ASN A 154 -8.78 -20.16 9.60
CA ASN A 154 -8.42 -19.39 10.80
C ASN A 154 -9.68 -18.95 11.57
N LYS A 155 -9.68 -19.14 12.89
CA LYS A 155 -10.80 -18.73 13.76
C LYS A 155 -10.85 -17.23 14.01
N ILE A 156 -9.69 -16.59 13.93
CA ILE A 156 -9.51 -15.16 14.16
C ILE A 156 -8.37 -14.66 13.26
N MET A 157 -8.52 -13.45 12.75
CA MET A 157 -7.54 -12.83 11.90
C MET A 157 -7.49 -11.31 12.12
N SER A 158 -6.36 -10.71 11.77
CA SER A 158 -6.19 -9.27 11.67
C SER A 158 -5.74 -8.94 10.26
N LEU A 159 -6.51 -8.06 9.61
CA LEU A 159 -6.27 -7.60 8.24
C LEU A 159 -5.58 -6.25 8.33
N LEU A 160 -4.39 -6.14 7.73
CA LEU A 160 -3.56 -4.94 7.78
C LEU A 160 -3.29 -4.44 6.37
N ASP A 161 -3.42 -3.13 6.16
CA ASP A 161 -3.13 -2.45 4.90
C ASP A 161 -1.93 -1.53 5.13
N SER A 162 -0.92 -1.60 4.27
CA SER A 162 0.28 -0.80 4.44
C SER A 162 0.09 0.67 4.04
N TYR A 163 0.54 1.61 4.89
CA TYR A 163 0.32 3.05 4.67
C TYR A 163 1.06 3.57 3.44
N SER A 164 0.32 4.18 2.52
CA SER A 164 0.87 4.70 1.25
C SER A 164 1.70 3.69 0.43
N ARG A 165 1.58 2.38 0.72
CA ARG A 165 2.22 1.26 0.04
C ARG A 165 3.69 1.55 -0.30
N TYR A 166 3.95 1.83 -1.59
CA TYR A 166 5.26 2.00 -2.20
C TYR A 166 6.08 3.16 -1.63
N ASN A 167 5.43 4.21 -1.13
CA ASN A 167 6.10 5.40 -0.59
C ASN A 167 6.83 5.15 0.76
N GLN A 168 7.10 3.89 1.10
CA GLN A 168 7.93 3.50 2.22
C GLN A 168 9.31 2.98 1.79
N ILE A 169 9.48 2.61 0.51
CA ILE A 169 10.76 2.11 -0.01
C ILE A 169 11.51 3.25 -0.69
N TYR A 170 12.80 3.39 -0.42
CA TYR A 170 13.65 4.38 -1.08
C TYR A 170 14.01 3.97 -2.50
N ILE A 171 14.14 4.94 -3.40
CA ILE A 171 14.78 4.71 -4.69
C ILE A 171 16.29 4.77 -4.48
N ALA A 172 17.01 3.85 -5.12
CA ALA A 172 18.47 3.85 -5.10
C ALA A 172 19.02 5.22 -5.54
N ALA A 173 20.02 5.75 -4.83
CA ALA A 173 20.48 7.13 -5.00
C ALA A 173 20.84 7.49 -6.46
N ASN A 174 21.44 6.54 -7.19
CA ASN A 174 21.82 6.70 -8.59
C ASN A 174 20.65 6.68 -9.58
N ASP A 175 19.48 6.24 -9.13
CA ASP A 175 18.27 6.05 -9.93
C ASP A 175 17.22 7.14 -9.70
N ILE A 176 17.33 7.90 -8.61
CA ILE A 176 16.42 9.02 -8.26
C ILE A 176 16.19 9.94 -9.46
N SER A 177 17.26 10.40 -10.12
CA SER A 177 17.17 11.34 -11.26
C SER A 177 16.40 10.80 -12.47
N LYS A 178 16.20 9.48 -12.58
CA LYS A 178 15.42 8.86 -13.65
C LYS A 178 13.92 9.05 -13.45
N THR A 179 13.50 9.30 -12.21
CA THR A 179 12.09 9.51 -11.85
C THR A 179 11.63 10.97 -11.98
N ALA A 180 12.47 11.82 -12.56
CA ALA A 180 12.18 13.23 -12.70
C ALA A 180 10.90 13.48 -13.51
N PHE A 181 10.09 14.40 -13.02
CA PHE A 181 8.82 14.78 -13.62
C PHE A 181 8.61 16.28 -13.60
N ARG A 182 7.91 16.77 -14.63
CA ARG A 182 7.55 18.17 -14.78
C ARG A 182 6.22 18.48 -14.12
N CYS A 183 6.18 19.62 -13.43
CA CYS A 183 4.96 20.28 -13.00
C CYS A 183 4.61 21.44 -13.94
N PRO A 184 3.31 21.80 -14.05
CA PRO A 184 2.88 22.89 -14.92
C PRO A 184 3.30 24.27 -14.41
N GLY A 185 3.30 25.24 -15.31
CA GLY A 185 3.60 26.64 -15.00
C GLY A 185 5.01 26.83 -14.44
N ALA A 186 5.13 27.65 -13.39
CA ALA A 186 6.39 27.95 -12.72
C ALA A 186 6.73 27.00 -11.56
N LEU A 187 5.98 25.90 -11.38
CA LEU A 187 6.18 24.98 -10.26
C LEU A 187 7.52 24.22 -10.33
N GLY A 188 8.07 24.04 -11.54
CA GLY A 188 9.40 23.45 -11.75
C GLY A 188 9.39 21.93 -11.97
N VAL A 189 10.54 21.32 -11.71
CA VAL A 189 10.82 19.90 -11.96
C VAL A 189 11.25 19.25 -10.65
N TYR A 190 10.69 18.07 -10.39
CA TYR A 190 10.95 17.30 -9.18
C TYR A 190 11.35 15.88 -9.51
N GLU A 191 12.01 15.20 -8.59
CA GLU A 191 12.37 13.78 -8.68
C GLU A 191 11.96 13.06 -7.40
N TRP A 192 11.58 11.79 -7.52
CA TRP A 192 11.13 10.98 -6.40
C TRP A 192 12.32 10.38 -5.65
N VAL A 193 12.31 10.56 -4.33
CA VAL A 193 13.26 9.94 -3.39
C VAL A 193 12.68 8.62 -2.87
N MET A 194 11.38 8.59 -2.61
CA MET A 194 10.63 7.38 -2.25
C MET A 194 10.00 6.77 -3.50
N MET A 195 9.88 5.45 -3.57
CA MET A 195 9.35 4.70 -4.70
C MET A 195 7.90 5.13 -5.01
N PRO A 196 7.66 5.82 -6.14
CA PRO A 196 6.33 6.24 -6.53
C PRO A 196 5.53 5.11 -7.16
N PHE A 197 4.22 5.36 -7.25
CA PHE A 197 3.34 4.55 -8.08
C PHE A 197 3.64 4.75 -9.57
N GLY A 198 3.36 3.71 -10.36
CA GLY A 198 3.48 3.73 -11.82
C GLY A 198 4.81 3.21 -12.36
N LEU A 199 5.79 2.90 -11.51
CA LEU A 199 7.02 2.22 -11.93
C LEU A 199 6.77 0.73 -12.17
N LYS A 200 7.38 0.18 -13.24
CA LYS A 200 7.15 -1.19 -13.73
C LYS A 200 7.30 -2.26 -12.64
N ASN A 201 8.38 -2.19 -11.86
CA ASN A 201 8.76 -3.24 -10.90
C ASN A 201 8.41 -2.86 -9.45
N ALA A 202 7.61 -1.81 -9.21
CA ALA A 202 7.32 -1.35 -7.86
C ALA A 202 6.65 -2.43 -6.98
N SER A 203 5.69 -3.18 -7.54
CA SER A 203 5.00 -4.26 -6.83
C SER A 203 5.94 -5.41 -6.48
N ALA A 204 6.85 -5.78 -7.38
CA ALA A 204 7.86 -6.81 -7.14
C ALA A 204 8.80 -6.41 -6.01
N THR A 205 9.35 -5.19 -6.06
CA THR A 205 10.21 -4.66 -4.99
C THR A 205 9.47 -4.63 -3.65
N TYR A 206 8.19 -4.24 -3.65
CA TYR A 206 7.39 -4.18 -2.42
C TYR A 206 7.09 -5.56 -1.84
N GLN A 207 6.71 -6.52 -2.67
CA GLN A 207 6.51 -7.91 -2.26
C GLN A 207 7.81 -8.52 -1.70
N MET A 208 8.93 -8.26 -2.35
CA MET A 208 10.25 -8.69 -1.85
C MET A 208 10.55 -8.11 -0.47
N ALA A 209 10.26 -6.83 -0.25
CA ALA A 209 10.41 -6.20 1.06
C ALA A 209 9.60 -6.92 2.14
N LEU A 210 8.31 -7.18 1.88
CA LEU A 210 7.46 -7.89 2.84
C LEU A 210 7.93 -9.32 3.09
N ASN A 211 8.37 -10.01 2.03
CA ASN A 211 8.93 -11.35 2.18
C ASN A 211 10.19 -11.35 3.05
N LEU A 212 11.05 -10.34 2.96
CA LEU A 212 12.22 -10.22 3.84
C LEU A 212 11.83 -9.93 5.29
N ILE A 213 10.88 -9.00 5.51
CA ILE A 213 10.41 -8.60 6.85
C ILE A 213 9.75 -9.77 7.60
N PHE A 214 8.94 -10.56 6.89
CA PHE A 214 8.12 -11.62 7.48
C PHE A 214 8.59 -13.04 7.11
N HIS A 215 9.81 -13.21 6.58
CA HIS A 215 10.30 -14.47 6.00
C HIS A 215 10.06 -15.70 6.89
N ASP A 216 10.21 -15.55 8.21
CA ASP A 216 10.06 -16.64 9.18
C ASP A 216 8.62 -16.86 9.68
N LEU A 217 7.72 -15.93 9.38
CA LEU A 217 6.31 -15.92 9.81
C LEU A 217 5.34 -16.28 8.66
N ILE A 218 5.75 -16.01 7.42
CA ILE A 218 4.98 -16.32 6.21
C ILE A 218 4.71 -17.82 6.14
N GLY A 219 3.46 -18.19 5.82
CA GLY A 219 3.05 -19.60 5.73
C GLY A 219 2.71 -20.24 7.08
N LYS A 220 3.11 -19.64 8.21
CA LYS A 220 2.75 -20.12 9.55
C LYS A 220 1.47 -19.45 10.05
N PHE A 221 1.51 -18.13 10.14
CA PHE A 221 0.39 -17.31 10.61
C PHE A 221 0.34 -15.94 9.94
N VAL A 222 1.32 -15.59 9.11
CA VAL A 222 1.31 -14.39 8.28
C VAL A 222 1.13 -14.76 6.81
N GLN A 223 0.31 -14.01 6.10
CA GLN A 223 0.25 -13.99 4.64
C GLN A 223 0.45 -12.57 4.15
N VAL A 224 1.19 -12.39 3.06
CA VAL A 224 1.52 -11.07 2.51
C VAL A 224 1.31 -11.06 1.00
N TYR A 225 0.50 -10.12 0.52
CA TYR A 225 0.29 -9.88 -0.91
C TYR A 225 0.32 -8.38 -1.19
N ILE A 226 1.41 -7.90 -1.77
CA ILE A 226 1.66 -6.48 -2.08
C ILE A 226 1.38 -5.60 -0.86
N ASP A 227 0.23 -4.93 -0.76
CA ASP A 227 -0.10 -4.04 0.35
C ASP A 227 -0.97 -4.68 1.44
N ASP A 228 -1.51 -5.87 1.19
CA ASP A 228 -2.39 -6.60 2.10
C ASP A 228 -1.59 -7.61 2.92
N ILE A 229 -1.64 -7.47 4.25
CA ILE A 229 -1.01 -8.37 5.20
C ILE A 229 -2.08 -8.97 6.09
N ILE A 230 -2.10 -10.29 6.21
CA ILE A 230 -2.99 -11.01 7.12
C ILE A 230 -2.18 -11.67 8.20
N VAL A 231 -2.60 -11.46 9.44
CA VAL A 231 -2.19 -12.27 10.58
C VAL A 231 -3.37 -13.17 10.95
N GLY A 232 -3.27 -14.47 10.71
CA GLY A 232 -4.32 -15.47 11.00
C GLY A 232 -3.97 -16.35 12.19
N SER A 233 -4.96 -16.85 12.93
CA SER A 233 -4.71 -17.82 14.02
C SER A 233 -5.85 -18.82 14.16
N GLN A 234 -5.48 -20.07 14.44
CA GLN A 234 -6.42 -21.18 14.68
C GLN A 234 -7.06 -21.11 16.06
N ARG A 235 -6.38 -20.47 17.03
CA ARG A 235 -6.85 -20.26 18.39
C ARG A 235 -6.82 -18.79 18.75
N LYS A 236 -7.79 -18.34 19.54
CA LYS A 236 -7.89 -16.93 19.96
C LYS A 236 -6.76 -16.54 20.90
N GLU A 237 -6.37 -17.48 21.76
CA GLU A 237 -5.32 -17.31 22.76
C GLU A 237 -3.94 -17.05 22.13
N GLU A 238 -3.69 -17.61 20.93
CA GLU A 238 -2.42 -17.46 20.20
C GLU A 238 -2.34 -16.13 19.43
N HIS A 239 -3.49 -15.56 19.07
CA HIS A 239 -3.57 -14.47 18.11
C HIS A 239 -2.83 -13.21 18.57
N LEU A 240 -2.90 -12.88 19.85
CA LEU A 240 -2.16 -11.75 20.40
C LEU A 240 -0.64 -11.94 20.29
N CYS A 241 -0.15 -13.17 20.47
CA CYS A 241 1.26 -13.49 20.31
C CYS A 241 1.70 -13.31 18.85
N HIS A 242 0.94 -13.87 17.90
CA HIS A 242 1.19 -13.72 16.47
C HIS A 242 1.17 -12.25 16.03
N LEU A 243 0.22 -11.46 16.55
CA LEU A 243 0.11 -10.04 16.24
C LEU A 243 1.30 -9.25 16.79
N LYS A 244 1.72 -9.51 18.03
CA LYS A 244 2.92 -8.90 18.62
C LYS A 244 4.18 -9.22 17.83
N LEU A 245 4.39 -10.49 17.46
CA LEU A 245 5.53 -10.89 16.62
C LEU A 245 5.53 -10.16 15.29
N SER A 246 4.35 -10.04 14.67
CA SER A 246 4.19 -9.32 13.40
C SER A 246 4.51 -7.83 13.56
N PHE A 247 4.00 -7.17 14.59
CA PHE A 247 4.30 -5.76 14.86
C PHE A 247 5.76 -5.53 15.23
N GLU A 248 6.41 -6.45 15.92
CA GLU A 248 7.83 -6.34 16.23
C GLU A 248 8.68 -6.38 14.95
N ARG A 249 8.32 -7.23 13.97
CA ARG A 249 8.94 -7.21 12.63
C ARG A 249 8.71 -5.87 11.93
N MET A 250 7.48 -5.34 11.98
CA MET A 250 7.15 -4.04 11.38
C MET A 250 7.95 -2.90 12.00
N ARG A 251 7.96 -2.80 13.33
CA ARG A 251 8.72 -1.81 14.10
C ARG A 251 10.19 -1.86 13.76
N ARG A 252 10.79 -3.06 13.80
CA ARG A 252 12.23 -3.26 13.54
C ARG A 252 12.66 -2.73 12.17
N HIS A 253 11.83 -2.90 11.15
CA HIS A 253 12.15 -2.52 9.77
C HIS A 253 11.51 -1.20 9.33
N GLY A 254 10.78 -0.52 10.21
CA GLY A 254 10.13 0.77 9.93
C GLY A 254 8.87 0.67 9.06
N LEU A 255 8.29 -0.54 8.89
CA LEU A 255 7.07 -0.73 8.08
C LEU A 255 5.86 -0.13 8.80
N LYS A 256 5.14 0.78 8.14
CA LYS A 256 3.99 1.49 8.68
C LYS A 256 2.67 1.01 8.08
N MET A 257 1.70 0.74 8.93
CA MET A 257 0.35 0.34 8.56
C MET A 257 -0.60 1.53 8.52
N ASN A 258 -1.64 1.43 7.69
CA ASN A 258 -2.75 2.38 7.62
C ASN A 258 -3.84 1.97 8.62
N PRO A 259 -3.93 2.65 9.77
CA PRO A 259 -4.83 2.24 10.84
C PRO A 259 -6.32 2.39 10.46
N LEU A 260 -6.64 3.27 9.50
CA LEU A 260 -8.02 3.47 9.01
C LEU A 260 -8.52 2.37 8.08
N LYS A 261 -7.62 1.48 7.65
CA LYS A 261 -7.94 0.33 6.80
C LYS A 261 -7.59 -1.01 7.44
N CYS A 262 -6.97 -0.98 8.61
CA CYS A 262 -6.74 -2.19 9.39
C CYS A 262 -8.05 -2.62 10.07
N ALA A 263 -8.23 -3.93 10.21
CA ALA A 263 -9.30 -4.54 10.97
C ALA A 263 -8.74 -5.65 11.85
N PHE A 264 -8.78 -5.46 13.18
CA PHE A 264 -8.15 -6.38 14.13
C PHE A 264 -9.11 -7.40 14.74
N SER A 265 -8.60 -8.63 14.89
CA SER A 265 -9.28 -9.71 15.62
C SER A 265 -10.70 -10.03 15.10
N VAL A 266 -10.88 -9.95 13.79
CA VAL A 266 -12.12 -10.29 13.08
C VAL A 266 -12.21 -11.79 12.82
N ARG A 267 -13.44 -12.30 12.66
CA ARG A 267 -13.69 -13.70 12.23
C ARG A 267 -13.87 -13.82 10.72
N SER A 268 -14.10 -12.70 10.05
CA SER A 268 -14.26 -12.62 8.60
C SER A 268 -13.87 -11.24 8.09
N GLY A 269 -13.29 -11.16 6.89
CA GLY A 269 -13.11 -9.89 6.19
C GLY A 269 -12.65 -10.08 4.75
N GLU A 270 -12.58 -8.95 4.02
CA GLU A 270 -12.19 -8.94 2.62
C GLU A 270 -10.67 -9.06 2.46
N PHE A 271 -10.22 -9.94 1.56
CA PHE A 271 -8.83 -10.07 1.14
C PHE A 271 -8.77 -10.49 -0.32
N LEU A 272 -8.00 -9.76 -1.14
CA LEU A 272 -7.87 -9.98 -2.59
C LEU A 272 -9.23 -10.08 -3.31
N GLY A 273 -10.25 -9.41 -2.75
CA GLY A 273 -11.61 -9.39 -3.26
C GLY A 273 -12.49 -10.58 -2.94
N PHE A 274 -12.05 -11.46 -2.05
CA PHE A 274 -12.85 -12.52 -1.47
C PHE A 274 -13.15 -12.22 -0.01
N VAL A 275 -14.31 -12.62 0.47
CA VAL A 275 -14.65 -12.60 1.89
C VAL A 275 -14.15 -13.92 2.48
N ILE A 276 -13.14 -13.84 3.34
CA ILE A 276 -12.54 -15.03 3.98
C ILE A 276 -13.10 -15.16 5.39
N HIS A 277 -13.44 -16.38 5.79
CA HIS A 277 -13.85 -16.70 7.15
C HIS A 277 -13.50 -18.14 7.52
N GLN A 278 -13.72 -18.52 8.78
CA GLN A 278 -13.38 -19.87 9.28
C GLN A 278 -13.99 -21.02 8.44
N LYS A 279 -15.20 -20.85 7.88
CA LYS A 279 -15.90 -21.91 7.14
C LYS A 279 -15.47 -22.04 5.66
N GLY A 280 -14.54 -21.21 5.20
CA GLY A 280 -14.15 -21.15 3.78
C GLY A 280 -14.16 -19.74 3.21
N ILE A 281 -14.36 -19.67 1.89
CA ILE A 281 -14.17 -18.49 1.06
C ILE A 281 -15.51 -18.17 0.40
N GLU A 282 -15.93 -16.92 0.48
CA GLU A 282 -17.11 -16.41 -0.22
C GLU A 282 -16.70 -15.31 -1.20
N VAL A 283 -17.37 -15.21 -2.35
CA VAL A 283 -17.17 -14.08 -3.26
C VAL A 283 -17.99 -12.91 -2.75
N ASP A 284 -17.40 -11.71 -2.74
CA ASP A 284 -18.13 -10.49 -2.38
C ASP A 284 -19.35 -10.31 -3.30
N ARG A 285 -20.55 -10.31 -2.70
CA ARG A 285 -21.83 -10.15 -3.40
C ARG A 285 -21.90 -8.85 -4.19
N ASN A 286 -21.19 -7.80 -3.76
CA ASN A 286 -21.15 -6.53 -4.49
C ASN A 286 -20.38 -6.64 -5.81
N LYS A 287 -19.35 -7.50 -5.86
CA LYS A 287 -18.56 -7.74 -7.08
C LYS A 287 -19.26 -8.70 -8.03
N THR A 288 -19.98 -9.69 -7.50
CA THR A 288 -20.79 -10.59 -8.34
C THR A 288 -22.06 -9.94 -8.85
N LYS A 289 -22.52 -8.84 -8.25
CA LYS A 289 -23.75 -8.15 -8.64
C LYS A 289 -23.76 -7.77 -10.12
N ALA A 290 -22.66 -7.20 -10.62
CA ALA A 290 -22.55 -6.85 -12.05
C ALA A 290 -22.69 -8.08 -12.96
N ILE A 291 -22.09 -9.21 -12.59
CA ILE A 291 -22.18 -10.47 -13.35
C ILE A 291 -23.60 -11.06 -13.25
N MET A 292 -24.18 -11.09 -12.06
CA MET A 292 -25.52 -11.63 -11.82
C MET A 292 -26.63 -10.79 -12.48
N GLU A 293 -26.40 -9.49 -12.62
CA GLU A 293 -27.30 -8.56 -13.31
C GLU A 293 -26.99 -8.42 -14.81
N THR A 294 -25.92 -9.06 -15.29
CA THR A 294 -25.57 -9.05 -16.71
C THR A 294 -26.62 -9.87 -17.48
N ARG A 295 -27.23 -9.24 -18.49
CA ARG A 295 -28.17 -9.94 -19.37
C ARG A 295 -27.41 -10.94 -20.25
N PRO A 296 -28.02 -12.09 -20.60
CA PRO A 296 -27.43 -13.02 -21.55
C PRO A 296 -27.03 -12.28 -22.82
N PRO A 297 -25.78 -12.44 -23.30
CA PRO A 297 -25.32 -11.72 -24.47
C PRO A 297 -26.15 -12.11 -25.69
N SER A 298 -26.59 -11.10 -26.44
CA SER A 298 -27.48 -11.26 -27.60
C SER A 298 -26.71 -11.43 -28.92
N ASN A 299 -25.41 -11.16 -28.91
CA ASN A 299 -24.55 -11.27 -30.08
C ASN A 299 -23.09 -11.62 -29.70
N LYS A 300 -22.30 -11.98 -30.71
CA LYS A 300 -20.91 -12.45 -30.55
C LYS A 300 -19.93 -11.38 -30.05
N LYS A 301 -20.33 -10.11 -30.03
CA LYS A 301 -19.52 -8.99 -29.51
C LYS A 301 -19.80 -8.74 -28.02
N GLU A 302 -20.96 -9.19 -27.55
CA GLU A 302 -21.38 -9.14 -26.15
C GLU A 302 -20.96 -10.39 -25.34
N LEU A 303 -20.69 -11.51 -26.04
CA LEU A 303 -20.12 -12.75 -25.48
C LEU A 303 -18.60 -12.64 -25.31
#